data_AF-A0A2A8CR03-F1
#
_entry.id   AF-A0A2A8CR03-F1
#
_cell.length_a   1.000
_cell.length_b   1.000
_cell.length_c   1.000
_cell.angle_alpha   90.00
_cell.angle_beta   90.00
_cell.angle_gamma   90.00
#
_symmetry.space_group_name_H-M   'P 1'
#
loop_
_entity.id
_entity.type
_entity.pdbx_description
1 polymer ?
#
loop_
_entity_poly.entity_id
_entity_poly.type
_entity_poly.pdbx_seq_one_letter_code
_entity_poly.pdbx_strand_id
1 'polypeptide(L)'
;MAILSNIGAALFFIAFILLILCIISFFKKNGKAKQYGRPTVILFMISILLIGMGTTKSEHPVIDFFATLSLILFIFFLVLAILSVIKKTGVAKKQFIITAILFVIFVALSSISAPSSEKTTATNKQVPSNNAEKKDDKKKEADEKTQKQEDEKRLADEQARKQQEEQKRQADEQARKQQEEQKRQADEQARKQQEEQKRQADEQARKQQEEQKKAQQAQTQPATSNNSNVTYKNCTEVKKAGKAPIHKGQPGYGSHLDRDGDGVACEK
;
A
#
# COMPACT_ATOMS: atom_id res chain seq x y z
N MET A 1 -8.89 24.64 39.75
CA MET A 1 -8.59 24.34 38.33
C MET A 1 -7.21 23.72 38.07
N ALA A 2 -6.28 23.66 39.03
CA ALA A 2 -4.96 23.02 38.82
C ALA A 2 -4.99 21.47 38.88
N ILE A 3 -5.88 20.88 39.67
CA ILE A 3 -5.93 19.43 39.93
C ILE A 3 -6.46 18.65 38.70
N LEU A 4 -7.46 19.19 37.98
CA LEU A 4 -7.96 18.58 36.74
C LEU A 4 -6.90 18.59 35.61
N SER A 5 -6.05 19.62 35.55
CA SER A 5 -4.96 19.69 34.58
C SER A 5 -3.90 18.61 34.82
N ASN A 6 -3.65 18.26 36.08
CA ASN A 6 -2.66 17.26 36.45
C ASN A 6 -3.17 15.82 36.22
N ILE A 7 -4.47 15.59 36.43
CA ILE A 7 -5.13 14.33 36.09
C ILE A 7 -5.17 14.12 34.57
N GLY A 8 -5.45 15.17 33.79
CA GLY A 8 -5.39 15.11 32.34
C GLY A 8 -3.99 14.78 31.82
N ALA A 9 -2.96 15.41 32.40
CA ALA A 9 -1.57 15.10 32.10
C ALA A 9 -1.22 13.65 32.48
N ALA A 10 -1.62 13.19 33.67
CA ALA A 10 -1.36 11.82 34.13
C ALA A 10 -2.03 10.77 33.23
N LEU A 11 -3.29 10.98 32.85
CA LEU A 11 -4.01 10.09 31.93
C LEU A 11 -3.40 10.10 30.53
N PHE A 12 -2.90 11.25 30.07
CA PHE A 12 -2.16 11.36 28.82
C PHE A 12 -0.85 10.56 28.86
N PHE A 13 -0.06 10.68 29.92
CA PHE A 13 1.16 9.89 30.11
C PHE A 13 0.87 8.40 30.23
N ILE A 14 -0.21 7.99 30.92
CA ILE A 14 -0.61 6.59 31.02
C ILE A 14 -1.01 6.03 29.65
N ALA A 15 -1.86 6.74 28.90
CA ALA A 15 -2.24 6.34 27.54
C ALA A 15 -1.02 6.24 26.61
N PHE A 16 -0.06 7.16 26.78
CA PHE A 16 1.17 7.19 26.00
C PHE A 16 2.12 6.03 26.35
N ILE A 17 2.27 5.71 27.63
CA ILE A 17 3.04 4.54 28.09
C ILE A 17 2.42 3.25 27.53
N LEU A 18 1.09 3.13 27.57
CA LEU A 18 0.39 1.97 27.00
C LEU A 18 0.59 1.86 25.48
N LEU A 19 0.61 2.97 24.76
CA LEU A 19 0.91 3.01 23.32
C LEU A 19 2.35 2.56 23.04
N ILE A 20 3.33 3.02 23.82
CA ILE A 20 4.73 2.59 23.72
C ILE A 20 4.86 1.09 23.98
N LEU A 21 4.22 0.57 25.03
CA LEU A 21 4.23 -0.86 25.34
C LEU A 21 3.58 -1.70 24.23
N CYS A 22 2.55 -1.17 23.58
CA CYS A 22 1.90 -1.79 22.44
C CYS A 22 2.86 -1.88 21.23
N ILE A 23 3.59 -0.80 20.94
CA ILE A 23 4.60 -0.74 19.88
C ILE A 23 5.75 -1.71 20.17
N ILE A 24 6.27 -1.73 21.41
CA ILE A 24 7.32 -2.68 21.82
C ILE A 24 6.84 -4.13 21.67
N SER A 25 5.60 -4.42 22.08
CA SER A 25 5.01 -5.76 21.95
C SER A 25 4.85 -6.19 20.48
N PHE A 26 4.51 -5.25 19.60
CA PHE A 26 4.44 -5.47 18.16
C PHE A 26 5.81 -5.80 17.55
N PHE A 27 6.85 -5.05 17.91
CA PHE A 27 8.21 -5.33 17.45
C PHE A 27 8.79 -6.62 18.05
N LYS A 28 8.41 -6.97 19.29
CA LYS A 28 8.78 -8.23 19.94
C LYS A 28 8.12 -9.43 19.26
N LYS A 29 6.86 -9.29 18.80
CA LYS A 29 6.11 -10.35 18.07
C LYS A 29 6.65 -10.61 16.66
N ASN A 30 7.24 -9.61 16.02
CA ASN A 30 7.70 -9.69 14.62
C ASN A 30 9.14 -10.19 14.43
N GLY A 31 9.85 -10.61 15.50
CA GLY A 31 11.14 -11.32 15.43
C GLY A 31 12.33 -10.57 14.83
N LYS A 32 12.14 -9.40 14.22
CA LYS A 32 13.19 -8.60 13.55
C LYS A 32 13.71 -7.43 14.39
N ALA A 33 13.78 -7.60 15.71
CA ALA A 33 14.11 -6.53 16.65
C ALA A 33 15.61 -6.14 16.69
N LYS A 34 16.51 -6.81 15.96
CA LYS A 34 17.94 -6.73 16.27
C LYS A 34 18.78 -5.69 15.53
N GLN A 35 18.25 -4.93 14.55
CA GLN A 35 19.11 -3.98 13.81
C GLN A 35 18.55 -2.56 13.61
N TYR A 36 17.22 -2.36 13.47
CA TYR A 36 16.67 -1.03 13.16
C TYR A 36 15.62 -0.49 14.15
N GLY A 37 15.10 -1.34 15.05
CA GLY A 37 14.07 -0.91 16.01
C GLY A 37 14.61 -0.02 17.14
N ARG A 38 15.79 -0.37 17.68
CA ARG A 38 16.42 0.37 18.78
C ARG A 38 16.78 1.82 18.43
N PRO A 39 17.50 2.12 17.34
CA PRO A 39 17.85 3.51 17.01
C PRO A 39 16.62 4.35 16.66
N THR A 40 15.61 3.79 15.98
CA THR A 40 14.38 4.52 15.63
C THR A 40 13.57 4.90 16.88
N VAL A 41 13.46 3.98 17.86
CA VAL A 41 12.78 4.25 19.13
C VAL A 41 13.57 5.27 19.97
N ILE A 42 14.89 5.22 19.96
CA ILE A 42 15.74 6.19 20.66
C ILE A 42 15.63 7.58 20.02
N LEU A 43 15.67 7.69 18.69
CA LEU A 43 15.48 8.96 17.99
C LEU A 43 14.08 9.56 18.22
N PHE A 44 13.07 8.68 18.32
CA PHE A 44 11.72 9.09 18.67
C PHE A 44 11.65 9.61 20.11
N MET A 45 12.26 8.92 21.07
CA MET A 45 12.37 9.37 22.46
C MET A 45 13.09 10.71 22.60
N ILE A 46 14.19 10.92 21.85
CA ILE A 46 14.93 12.19 21.83
C ILE A 46 14.08 13.32 21.25
N SER A 47 13.39 13.07 20.13
CA SER A 47 12.50 14.06 19.52
C SER A 47 11.38 14.49 20.47
N ILE A 48 10.85 13.55 21.27
CA ILE A 48 9.81 13.82 22.26
C ILE A 48 10.35 14.54 23.49
N LEU A 49 11.55 14.18 23.97
CA LEU A 49 12.20 14.88 25.08
C LEU A 49 12.42 16.36 24.73
N LEU A 50 12.76 16.65 23.47
CA LEU A 50 12.91 18.01 22.95
C LEU A 50 11.56 18.76 22.90
N ILE A 51 10.46 18.07 22.55
CA ILE A 51 9.10 18.67 22.59
C ILE A 51 8.68 18.96 24.04
N GLY A 52 8.97 18.06 24.98
CA GLY A 52 8.60 18.19 26.40
C GLY A 52 9.40 19.26 27.16
N MET A 53 10.64 19.53 26.75
CA MET A 53 11.45 20.62 27.32
C MET A 53 11.11 22.00 26.72
N GLY A 54 10.37 22.04 25.60
CA GLY A 54 10.01 23.28 24.89
C GLY A 54 8.84 24.08 25.49
N THR A 55 8.13 23.58 26.50
CA THR A 55 6.88 24.21 27.00
C THR A 55 7.10 25.21 28.13
N THR A 56 8.29 25.76 28.30
CA THR A 56 8.47 26.93 29.17
C THR A 56 8.16 28.19 28.37
N LYS A 57 6.96 28.75 28.57
CA LYS A 57 6.48 30.08 28.17
C LYS A 57 7.51 30.88 27.35
N SER A 58 7.57 30.64 26.05
CA SER A 58 8.29 31.53 25.15
C SER A 58 7.30 32.01 24.12
N GLU A 59 7.05 33.33 24.11
CA GLU A 59 6.28 34.03 23.08
C GLU A 59 7.06 34.09 21.75
N HIS A 60 7.79 33.03 21.43
CA HIS A 60 8.52 32.92 20.18
C HIS A 60 7.68 32.10 19.21
N PRO A 61 6.99 32.76 18.24
CA PRO A 61 6.12 32.08 17.28
C PRO A 61 6.85 31.02 16.43
N VAL A 62 8.17 31.10 16.42
CA VAL A 62 9.07 30.14 15.77
C VAL A 62 9.02 28.77 16.44
N ILE A 63 8.97 28.70 17.78
CA ILE A 63 8.96 27.43 18.52
C ILE A 63 7.62 26.71 18.33
N ASP A 64 6.51 27.46 18.37
CA ASP A 64 5.18 26.93 18.05
C ASP A 64 5.07 26.47 16.59
N PHE A 65 5.70 27.19 15.66
CA PHE A 65 5.77 26.76 14.27
C PHE A 65 6.52 25.42 14.12
N PHE A 66 7.66 25.25 14.79
CA PHE A 66 8.40 23.99 14.77
C PHE A 66 7.68 22.86 15.50
N ALA A 67 6.98 23.15 16.61
CA ALA A 67 6.17 22.18 17.32
C ALA A 67 4.98 21.71 16.46
N THR A 68 4.31 22.64 15.77
CA THR A 68 3.20 22.36 14.86
C THR A 68 3.67 21.59 13.63
N LEU A 69 4.79 21.99 13.03
CA LEU A 69 5.41 21.29 11.90
C LEU A 69 5.83 19.87 12.31
N SER A 70 6.43 19.71 13.50
CA SER A 70 6.79 18.41 14.06
C SER A 70 5.56 17.53 14.28
N LEU A 71 4.46 18.09 14.79
CA LEU A 71 3.19 17.39 14.94
C LEU A 71 2.62 16.94 13.59
N ILE A 72 2.60 17.83 12.58
CA ILE A 72 2.13 17.52 11.23
C ILE A 72 2.96 16.39 10.61
N LEU A 73 4.28 16.46 10.72
CA LEU A 73 5.18 15.42 10.23
C LEU A 73 4.97 14.09 10.96
N PHE A 74 4.77 14.13 12.27
CA PHE A 74 4.45 12.94 13.06
C PHE A 74 3.14 12.29 12.61
N ILE A 75 2.07 13.07 12.40
CA ILE A 75 0.80 12.58 11.87
C ILE A 75 0.99 11.99 10.47
N PHE A 76 1.78 12.63 9.60
CA PHE A 76 2.09 12.12 8.28
C PHE A 76 2.78 10.74 8.32
N PHE A 77 3.80 10.57 9.17
CA PHE A 77 4.47 9.29 9.36
C PHE A 77 3.56 8.22 9.97
N LEU A 78 2.67 8.61 10.89
CA LEU A 78 1.69 7.72 11.50
C LEU A 78 0.69 7.22 10.44
N VAL A 79 0.21 8.11 9.57
CA VAL A 79 -0.65 7.75 8.43
C VAL A 79 0.08 6.83 7.46
N LEU A 80 1.34 7.11 7.11
CA LEU A 80 2.13 6.22 6.26
C LEU A 80 2.38 4.84 6.89
N ALA A 81 2.63 4.78 8.20
CA ALA A 81 2.77 3.53 8.93
C ALA A 81 1.45 2.73 8.92
N ILE A 82 0.32 3.41 9.14
CA ILE A 82 -1.02 2.81 9.03
C ILE A 82 -1.26 2.29 7.60
N LEU A 83 -0.99 3.09 6.56
CA LEU A 83 -1.14 2.68 5.16
C LEU A 83 -0.24 1.49 4.79
N SER A 84 0.99 1.45 5.33
CA SER A 84 1.92 0.34 5.13
C SER A 84 1.43 -0.95 5.80
N VAL A 85 0.79 -0.86 6.96
CA VAL A 85 0.11 -1.99 7.61
C VAL A 85 -1.14 -2.41 6.82
N ILE A 86 -1.96 -1.46 6.35
CA ILE A 86 -3.16 -1.72 5.52
C ILE A 86 -2.80 -2.46 4.22
N LYS A 87 -1.69 -2.08 3.55
CA LYS A 87 -1.24 -2.76 2.32
C LYS A 87 -0.70 -4.17 2.58
N LYS A 88 -0.36 -4.52 3.82
CA LYS A 88 0.32 -5.77 4.17
C LYS A 88 -0.56 -6.77 4.91
N THR A 89 -1.58 -6.32 5.63
CA THR A 89 -2.55 -7.17 6.34
C THR A 89 -3.91 -7.00 5.70
N GLY A 90 -4.27 -7.86 4.73
CA GLY A 90 -5.56 -7.85 4.01
C GLY A 90 -6.78 -8.20 4.87
N VAL A 91 -6.79 -7.83 6.14
CA VAL A 91 -7.85 -8.11 7.10
C VAL A 91 -8.27 -6.82 7.80
N ALA A 92 -9.59 -6.58 7.75
CA ALA A 92 -10.40 -5.74 8.63
C ALA A 92 -10.46 -4.21 8.40
N LYS A 93 -11.00 -3.80 7.23
CA LYS A 93 -11.47 -2.41 6.98
C LYS A 93 -12.43 -1.85 8.06
N LYS A 94 -13.20 -2.70 8.76
CA LYS A 94 -14.23 -2.25 9.72
C LYS A 94 -13.68 -1.81 11.08
N GLN A 95 -12.61 -2.44 11.59
CA GLN A 95 -12.08 -2.11 12.92
C GLN A 95 -11.19 -0.86 12.91
N PHE A 96 -10.50 -0.60 11.78
CA PHE A 96 -9.66 0.60 11.63
C PHE A 96 -10.47 1.88 11.37
N ILE A 97 -11.63 1.78 10.71
CA ILE A 97 -12.55 2.92 10.54
C ILE A 97 -13.08 3.37 11.90
N ILE A 98 -13.38 2.44 12.81
CA ILE A 98 -13.83 2.76 14.17
C ILE A 98 -12.73 3.51 14.95
N THR A 99 -11.47 3.06 14.87
CA THR A 99 -10.36 3.76 15.53
C THR A 99 -10.08 5.15 14.94
N ALA A 100 -10.16 5.29 13.60
CA ALA A 100 -9.99 6.59 12.94
C ALA A 100 -11.13 7.56 13.29
N ILE A 101 -12.38 7.09 13.30
CA ILE A 101 -13.54 7.90 13.70
C ILE A 101 -13.43 8.31 15.17
N LEU A 102 -13.07 7.39 16.08
CA LEU A 102 -12.87 7.71 17.49
C LEU A 102 -11.75 8.74 17.72
N PHE A 103 -10.68 8.69 16.92
CA PHE A 103 -9.58 9.66 16.99
C PHE A 103 -10.00 11.06 16.48
N VAL A 104 -10.75 11.13 15.38
CA VAL A 104 -11.29 12.40 14.86
C VAL A 104 -12.27 13.02 15.85
N ILE A 105 -13.13 12.20 16.48
CA ILE A 105 -14.04 12.64 17.55
C ILE A 105 -13.24 13.17 18.75
N PHE A 106 -12.19 12.47 19.19
CA PHE A 106 -11.35 12.91 20.30
C PHE A 106 -10.66 14.25 20.03
N VAL A 107 -10.16 14.47 18.81
CA VAL A 107 -9.56 15.74 18.39
C VAL A 107 -10.62 16.86 18.35
N ALA A 108 -11.80 16.59 17.80
CA ALA A 108 -12.89 17.56 17.73
C ALA A 108 -13.39 17.98 19.13
N LEU A 109 -13.53 17.05 20.07
CA LEU A 109 -13.91 17.39 21.46
C LEU A 109 -12.83 18.17 22.19
N SER A 110 -11.55 17.95 21.86
CA SER A 110 -10.44 18.69 22.45
C SER A 110 -10.39 20.16 21.98
N SER A 111 -11.06 20.50 20.86
CA SER A 111 -11.11 21.87 20.31
C SER A 111 -12.23 22.75 20.88
N ILE A 112 -13.14 22.23 21.71
CA ILE A 112 -14.29 22.99 22.24
C ILE A 112 -13.95 23.76 23.55
N SER A 113 -12.72 23.66 24.05
CA SER A 113 -12.29 24.46 25.21
C SER A 113 -11.85 25.88 24.82
N ALA A 114 -12.78 26.70 24.34
CA ALA A 114 -12.62 28.16 24.23
C ALA A 114 -13.91 28.88 24.68
N PRO A 115 -13.85 29.80 25.66
CA PRO A 115 -15.03 30.47 26.19
C PRO A 115 -15.52 31.56 25.23
N SER A 116 -16.75 31.39 24.74
CA SER A 116 -17.47 32.39 23.94
C SER A 116 -17.87 33.58 24.83
N SER A 117 -17.32 34.76 24.54
CA SER A 117 -17.76 36.03 25.12
C SER A 117 -18.98 36.52 24.36
N GLU A 118 -20.15 36.39 25.00
CA GLU A 118 -21.42 36.87 24.46
C GLU A 118 -21.54 38.38 24.65
N LYS A 119 -21.79 39.08 23.54
CA LYS A 119 -21.88 40.54 23.43
C LYS A 119 -23.25 41.03 23.90
N THR A 120 -23.20 42.00 24.79
CA THR A 120 -24.25 42.87 25.36
C THR A 120 -25.42 43.21 24.41
N THR A 121 -26.66 43.05 24.91
CA THR A 121 -27.80 43.92 24.51
C THR A 121 -28.45 44.47 25.76
N ALA A 122 -28.27 45.77 25.98
CA ALA A 122 -28.88 46.51 27.08
C ALA A 122 -30.34 46.83 26.74
N THR A 123 -31.25 46.37 27.60
CA THR A 123 -32.63 46.87 27.69
C THR A 123 -32.59 48.19 28.46
N ASN A 124 -32.93 49.31 27.81
CA ASN A 124 -33.40 50.49 28.53
C ASN A 124 -34.74 50.94 27.95
N LYS A 125 -35.73 51.01 28.83
CA LYS A 125 -37.13 51.30 28.55
C LYS A 125 -37.39 52.72 29.06
N GLN A 126 -37.77 53.64 28.19
CA GLN A 126 -38.32 54.94 28.61
C GLN A 126 -39.55 55.33 27.77
N VAL A 127 -40.46 55.98 28.49
CA VAL A 127 -41.90 56.23 28.31
C VAL A 127 -42.22 57.21 27.16
N PRO A 128 -43.45 57.22 26.58
CA PRO A 128 -43.78 57.93 25.34
C PRO A 128 -44.25 59.38 25.59
N SER A 129 -44.03 60.28 24.62
CA SER A 129 -44.92 61.41 24.38
C SER A 129 -44.73 61.99 22.96
N ASN A 130 -45.83 62.54 22.45
CA ASN A 130 -46.17 62.87 21.07
C ASN A 130 -45.31 63.98 20.40
N ASN A 131 -45.14 63.88 19.07
CA ASN A 131 -45.74 64.85 18.14
C ASN A 131 -45.59 64.41 16.68
N ALA A 132 -46.71 64.50 15.97
CA ALA A 132 -46.84 64.25 14.55
C ALA A 132 -46.60 65.54 13.78
N GLU A 133 -45.59 65.56 12.90
CA GLU A 133 -45.57 66.31 11.63
C GLU A 133 -44.24 66.06 10.89
N LYS A 134 -44.33 65.25 9.81
CA LYS A 134 -43.41 65.03 8.67
C LYS A 134 -43.55 63.59 8.17
N LYS A 135 -44.69 63.31 7.53
CA LYS A 135 -44.92 62.11 6.73
C LYS A 135 -44.98 62.58 5.28
N ASP A 136 -43.86 62.58 4.56
CA ASP A 136 -43.87 62.40 3.09
C ASP A 136 -42.45 62.14 2.53
N ASP A 137 -41.38 62.60 3.19
CA ASP A 137 -40.00 62.29 2.75
C ASP A 137 -39.47 60.93 3.27
N LYS A 138 -39.95 60.47 4.44
CA LYS A 138 -39.46 59.24 5.09
C LYS A 138 -39.97 57.92 4.48
N LYS A 139 -41.00 57.98 3.62
CA LYS A 139 -41.58 56.80 2.97
C LYS A 139 -40.84 56.43 1.68
N LYS A 140 -40.44 57.43 0.87
CA LYS A 140 -39.63 57.21 -0.34
C LYS A 140 -38.24 56.64 -0.03
N GLU A 141 -37.60 57.11 1.04
CA GLU A 141 -36.27 56.64 1.44
C GLU A 141 -36.29 55.21 2.01
N ALA A 142 -37.40 54.80 2.63
CA ALA A 142 -37.62 53.43 3.10
C ALA A 142 -37.91 52.47 1.93
N ASP A 143 -38.77 52.87 0.99
CA ASP A 143 -39.14 52.07 -0.18
C ASP A 143 -37.94 51.87 -1.14
N GLU A 144 -37.10 52.90 -1.36
CA GLU A 144 -35.87 52.79 -2.18
C GLU A 144 -34.82 51.87 -1.53
N LYS A 145 -34.72 51.90 -0.19
CA LYS A 145 -33.79 51.04 0.57
C LYS A 145 -34.21 49.58 0.55
N THR A 146 -35.51 49.30 0.60
CA THR A 146 -36.06 47.94 0.43
C THR A 146 -35.82 47.43 -0.99
N GLN A 147 -36.04 48.26 -2.01
CA GLN A 147 -35.83 47.88 -3.40
C GLN A 147 -34.35 47.59 -3.72
N LYS A 148 -33.42 48.41 -3.19
CA LYS A 148 -31.97 48.12 -3.26
C LYS A 148 -31.60 46.81 -2.58
N GLN A 149 -32.14 46.52 -1.40
CA GLN A 149 -31.89 45.24 -0.70
C GLN A 149 -32.45 44.03 -1.47
N GLU A 150 -33.60 44.14 -2.11
CA GLU A 150 -34.17 43.07 -2.92
C GLU A 150 -33.38 42.81 -4.21
N ASP A 151 -32.91 43.86 -4.89
CA ASP A 151 -32.06 43.74 -6.07
C ASP A 151 -30.69 43.13 -5.71
N GLU A 152 -30.09 43.51 -4.58
CA GLU A 152 -28.84 42.93 -4.08
C GLU A 152 -29.01 41.44 -3.70
N LYS A 153 -30.14 41.09 -3.09
CA LYS A 153 -30.51 39.70 -2.78
C LYS A 153 -30.73 38.86 -4.05
N ARG A 154 -31.34 39.43 -5.09
CA ARG A 154 -31.49 38.77 -6.39
C ARG A 154 -30.15 38.56 -7.08
N LEU A 155 -29.25 39.54 -7.04
CA LEU A 155 -27.91 39.43 -7.60
C LEU A 155 -27.09 38.35 -6.89
N ALA A 156 -27.20 38.29 -5.55
CA ALA A 156 -26.55 37.26 -4.74
C ALA A 156 -27.09 35.84 -5.04
N ASP A 157 -28.42 35.68 -5.20
CA ASP A 157 -29.03 34.40 -5.57
C ASP A 157 -28.62 33.94 -6.99
N GLU A 158 -28.55 34.87 -7.94
CA GLU A 158 -28.08 34.58 -9.30
C GLU A 158 -26.59 34.18 -9.32
N GLN A 159 -25.74 34.87 -8.54
CA GLN A 159 -24.32 34.50 -8.39
C GLN A 159 -24.16 33.13 -7.72
N ALA A 160 -24.95 32.85 -6.67
CA ALA A 160 -24.94 31.55 -6.01
C ALA A 160 -25.35 30.41 -6.95
N ARG A 161 -26.39 30.62 -7.78
CA ARG A 161 -26.80 29.66 -8.82
C ARG A 161 -25.72 29.43 -9.86
N LYS A 162 -25.07 30.49 -10.37
CA LYS A 162 -23.96 30.37 -11.34
C LYS A 162 -22.78 29.60 -10.76
N GLN A 163 -22.40 29.90 -9.51
CA GLN A 163 -21.34 29.17 -8.81
C GLN A 163 -21.68 27.70 -8.60
N GLN A 164 -22.93 27.38 -8.21
CA GLN A 164 -23.38 26.00 -8.06
C GLN A 164 -23.38 25.25 -9.40
N GLU A 165 -23.82 25.89 -10.49
CA GLU A 165 -23.80 25.28 -11.81
C GLU A 165 -22.37 25.01 -12.30
N GLU A 166 -21.45 25.95 -12.09
CA GLU A 166 -20.04 25.78 -12.44
C GLU A 166 -19.38 24.67 -11.61
N GLN A 167 -19.63 24.62 -10.30
CA GLN A 167 -19.16 23.52 -9.45
C GLN A 167 -19.69 22.17 -9.91
N LYS A 168 -20.97 22.09 -10.29
CA LYS A 168 -21.56 20.87 -10.84
C LYS A 168 -20.89 20.45 -12.15
N ARG A 169 -20.66 21.39 -13.07
CA ARG A 169 -19.95 21.12 -14.33
C ARG A 169 -18.53 20.61 -14.08
N GLN A 170 -17.80 21.23 -13.16
CA GLN A 170 -16.45 20.79 -12.78
C GLN A 170 -16.48 19.39 -12.13
N ALA A 171 -17.45 19.11 -11.27
CA ALA A 171 -17.61 17.79 -10.66
C ALA A 171 -17.95 16.72 -11.69
N ASP A 172 -18.87 17.00 -12.62
CA ASP A 172 -19.24 16.08 -13.71
C ASP A 172 -18.06 15.82 -14.66
N GLU A 173 -17.27 16.85 -14.98
CA GLU A 173 -16.06 16.70 -15.80
C GLU A 173 -14.98 15.89 -15.09
N GLN A 174 -14.75 16.13 -13.79
CA GLN A 174 -13.82 15.34 -12.99
C GLN A 174 -14.27 13.88 -12.88
N ALA A 175 -15.57 13.62 -12.65
CA ALA A 175 -16.11 12.27 -12.60
C ALA A 175 -15.93 11.54 -13.93
N ARG A 176 -16.16 12.23 -15.06
CA ARG A 176 -15.96 11.66 -16.40
C ARG A 176 -14.49 11.36 -16.68
N LYS A 177 -13.56 12.26 -16.31
CA LYS A 177 -12.11 12.02 -16.44
C LYS A 177 -11.66 10.83 -15.60
N GLN A 178 -12.15 10.73 -14.36
CA GLN A 178 -11.84 9.60 -13.48
C GLN A 178 -12.38 8.28 -14.04
N GLN A 179 -13.61 8.26 -14.57
CA GLN A 179 -14.18 7.08 -15.21
C GLN A 179 -13.40 6.66 -16.46
N GLU A 180 -12.99 7.62 -17.29
CA GLU A 180 -12.19 7.34 -18.48
C GLU A 180 -10.81 6.78 -18.12
N GLU A 181 -10.15 7.34 -17.11
CA GLU A 181 -8.86 6.83 -16.64
C GLU A 181 -8.97 5.45 -16.01
N GLN A 182 -10.00 5.19 -15.21
CA GLN A 182 -10.28 3.84 -14.69
C GLN A 182 -10.51 2.83 -15.81
N LYS A 183 -11.27 3.21 -16.85
CA LYS A 183 -11.50 2.35 -18.01
C LYS A 183 -10.20 2.06 -18.76
N ARG A 184 -9.37 3.08 -19.00
CA ARG A 184 -8.05 2.90 -19.65
C ARG A 184 -7.15 1.97 -18.84
N GLN A 185 -7.12 2.12 -17.52
CA GLN A 185 -6.34 1.24 -16.63
C GLN A 185 -6.88 -0.20 -16.64
N ALA A 186 -8.19 -0.38 -16.63
CA ALA A 186 -8.82 -1.70 -16.72
C ALA A 186 -8.52 -2.38 -18.07
N ASP A 187 -8.63 -1.66 -19.18
CA ASP A 187 -8.33 -2.15 -20.52
C ASP A 187 -6.84 -2.52 -20.65
N GLU A 188 -5.92 -1.71 -20.11
CA GLU A 188 -4.49 -2.00 -20.09
C GLU A 188 -4.16 -3.23 -19.23
N GLN A 189 -4.79 -3.37 -18.06
CA GLN A 189 -4.63 -4.55 -17.21
C GLN A 189 -5.16 -5.82 -17.90
N ALA A 190 -6.33 -5.75 -18.54
CA ALA A 190 -6.89 -6.87 -19.29
C ALA A 190 -5.97 -7.30 -20.44
N ARG A 191 -5.40 -6.34 -21.17
CA ARG A 191 -4.45 -6.61 -22.25
C ARG A 191 -3.16 -7.25 -21.75
N LYS A 192 -2.60 -6.78 -20.62
CA LYS A 192 -1.42 -7.40 -19.98
C LYS A 192 -1.71 -8.83 -19.52
N GLN A 193 -2.87 -9.07 -18.92
CA GLN A 193 -3.28 -10.42 -18.50
C GLN A 193 -3.44 -11.37 -19.70
N GLN A 194 -4.05 -10.91 -20.80
CA GLN A 194 -4.17 -11.70 -22.02
C GLN A 194 -2.80 -12.01 -22.64
N GLU A 195 -1.88 -11.04 -22.66
CA GLU A 195 -0.53 -11.26 -23.18
C GLU A 195 0.27 -12.25 -22.31
N GLU A 196 0.18 -12.15 -20.98
CA GLU A 196 0.79 -13.08 -20.03
C GLU A 196 0.23 -14.50 -20.22
N GLN A 197 -1.09 -14.65 -20.32
CA GLN A 197 -1.74 -15.95 -20.58
C GLN A 197 -1.28 -16.56 -21.91
N LYS A 198 -1.17 -15.74 -22.96
CA LYS A 198 -0.67 -16.22 -24.26
C LYS A 198 0.79 -16.68 -24.17
N ARG A 199 1.65 -15.92 -23.50
CA ARG A 199 3.05 -16.31 -23.27
C ARG A 199 3.16 -17.63 -22.50
N GLN A 200 2.33 -17.81 -21.47
CA GLN A 200 2.29 -19.06 -20.70
C GLN A 200 1.78 -20.24 -21.54
N ALA A 201 0.75 -20.04 -22.37
CA ALA A 201 0.26 -21.06 -23.29
C ALA A 201 1.32 -21.46 -24.33
N ASP A 202 2.01 -20.47 -24.91
CA ASP A 202 3.09 -20.70 -25.88
C ASP A 202 4.28 -21.44 -25.22
N GLU A 203 4.64 -21.10 -23.97
CA GLU A 203 5.69 -21.80 -23.23
C GLU A 203 5.30 -23.25 -22.90
N GLN A 204 4.05 -23.48 -22.48
CA GLN A 204 3.53 -24.83 -22.22
C GLN A 204 3.52 -25.68 -23.49
N ALA A 205 3.06 -25.13 -24.62
CA ALA A 205 3.08 -25.82 -25.91
C ALA A 205 4.51 -26.20 -26.33
N ARG A 206 5.48 -25.30 -26.09
CA ARG A 206 6.90 -25.54 -26.41
C ARG A 206 7.50 -26.66 -25.53
N LYS A 207 7.17 -26.70 -24.24
CA LYS A 207 7.60 -27.78 -23.33
C LYS A 207 7.02 -29.14 -23.74
N GLN A 208 5.74 -29.18 -24.10
CA GLN A 208 5.10 -30.42 -24.58
C GLN A 208 5.74 -30.93 -25.89
N GLN A 209 6.05 -30.04 -26.83
CA GLN A 209 6.75 -30.42 -28.05
C GLN A 209 8.17 -30.96 -27.77
N GLU A 210 8.89 -30.36 -26.83
CA GLU A 210 10.23 -30.83 -26.43
C GLU A 210 10.18 -32.21 -25.77
N GLU A 211 9.21 -32.45 -24.87
CA GLU A 211 8.98 -33.76 -24.25
C GLU A 211 8.62 -34.83 -25.30
N GLN A 212 7.73 -34.51 -26.26
CA GLN A 212 7.39 -35.42 -27.35
C GLN A 212 8.61 -35.75 -28.22
N LYS A 213 9.43 -34.75 -28.55
CA LYS A 213 10.66 -34.96 -29.35
C LYS A 213 11.67 -35.82 -28.60
N LYS A 214 11.80 -35.63 -27.29
CA LYS A 214 12.67 -36.44 -26.42
C LYS A 214 12.17 -37.88 -26.29
N ALA A 215 10.86 -38.08 -26.19
CA ALA A 215 10.24 -39.41 -26.17
C ALA A 215 10.44 -40.16 -27.51
N GLN A 216 10.31 -39.46 -28.64
CA GLN A 216 10.60 -40.04 -29.97
C GLN A 216 12.08 -40.42 -30.12
N GLN A 217 13.00 -39.59 -29.64
CA GLN A 217 14.44 -39.93 -29.66
C GLN A 217 14.78 -41.14 -28.78
N ALA A 218 14.10 -41.30 -27.64
CA ALA A 218 14.29 -42.46 -26.75
C ALA A 218 13.83 -43.79 -27.39
N GLN A 219 12.86 -43.76 -28.30
CA GLN A 219 12.42 -44.95 -29.04
C GLN A 219 13.34 -45.35 -30.20
N THR A 220 14.22 -44.46 -30.67
CA THR A 220 15.19 -44.74 -31.75
C THR A 220 16.56 -45.22 -31.27
N GLN A 221 16.82 -45.30 -29.96
CA GLN A 221 18.03 -46.00 -29.49
C GLN A 221 17.83 -47.51 -29.73
N PRO A 222 18.75 -48.19 -30.46
CA PRO A 222 18.72 -49.63 -30.55
C PRO A 222 18.81 -50.16 -29.13
N ALA A 223 17.76 -50.84 -28.66
CA ALA A 223 17.86 -51.67 -27.47
C ALA A 223 18.96 -52.69 -27.76
N THR A 224 20.17 -52.43 -27.27
CA THR A 224 21.23 -53.43 -27.22
C THR A 224 20.73 -54.54 -26.31
N SER A 225 20.04 -55.48 -26.96
CA SER A 225 19.62 -56.77 -26.46
C SER A 225 20.70 -57.33 -25.54
N ASN A 226 20.30 -57.55 -24.29
CA ASN A 226 20.85 -58.53 -23.35
C ASN A 226 21.76 -59.58 -24.03
N ASN A 227 23.06 -59.31 -24.07
CA ASN A 227 24.11 -60.31 -24.33
C ASN A 227 25.25 -60.10 -23.33
N SER A 228 24.89 -59.85 -22.07
CA SER A 228 25.83 -59.99 -20.98
C SER A 228 26.14 -61.48 -20.78
N ASN A 229 27.42 -61.82 -20.87
CA ASN A 229 28.06 -63.06 -20.45
C ASN A 229 28.24 -64.22 -21.46
N VAL A 230 28.36 -63.94 -22.75
CA VAL A 230 29.05 -64.90 -23.63
C VAL A 230 30.56 -64.79 -23.34
N THR A 231 31.20 -65.88 -22.93
CA THR A 231 32.65 -65.95 -22.67
C THR A 231 33.23 -67.12 -23.45
N TYR A 232 34.23 -66.86 -24.29
CA TYR A 232 34.93 -67.89 -25.05
C TYR A 232 36.28 -68.22 -24.41
N LYS A 233 36.63 -69.49 -24.34
CA LYS A 233 37.92 -69.91 -23.75
C LYS A 233 39.08 -69.65 -24.71
N ASN A 234 38.86 -69.76 -26.01
CA ASN A 234 39.88 -69.58 -27.04
C ASN A 234 39.27 -69.20 -28.40
N CYS A 235 40.13 -68.79 -29.35
CA CYS A 235 39.71 -68.41 -30.70
C CYS A 235 39.09 -69.55 -31.52
N THR A 236 39.34 -70.81 -31.19
CA THR A 236 38.72 -71.95 -31.86
C THR A 236 37.22 -72.01 -31.55
N GLU A 237 36.82 -71.74 -30.30
CA GLU A 237 35.39 -71.63 -29.95
C GLU A 237 34.71 -70.46 -30.65
N VAL A 238 35.39 -69.31 -30.76
CA VAL A 238 34.88 -68.12 -31.46
C VAL A 238 34.66 -68.41 -32.95
N LYS A 239 35.64 -69.05 -33.61
CA LYS A 239 35.55 -69.46 -35.02
C LYS A 239 34.48 -70.53 -35.25
N LYS A 240 34.38 -71.53 -34.37
CA LYS A 240 33.35 -72.57 -34.44
C LYS A 240 31.94 -71.99 -34.28
N ALA A 241 31.80 -70.97 -33.44
CA ALA A 241 30.55 -70.21 -33.30
C ALA A 241 30.27 -69.25 -34.48
N GLY A 242 31.20 -69.14 -35.45
CA GLY A 242 31.08 -68.24 -36.60
C GLY A 242 31.10 -66.76 -36.20
N LYS A 243 31.76 -66.41 -35.09
CA LYS A 243 31.81 -65.04 -34.53
C LYS A 243 33.17 -64.37 -34.68
N ALA A 244 34.13 -65.00 -35.34
CA ALA A 244 35.44 -64.41 -35.61
C ALA A 244 35.40 -63.60 -36.93
N PRO A 245 36.09 -62.44 -37.02
CA PRO A 245 36.81 -61.74 -35.94
C PRO A 245 35.85 -61.07 -34.95
N ILE A 246 36.24 -60.99 -33.67
CA ILE A 246 35.45 -60.35 -32.61
C ILE A 246 36.12 -59.06 -32.15
N HIS A 247 35.36 -57.95 -32.17
CA HIS A 247 35.92 -56.62 -31.87
C HIS A 247 35.76 -56.23 -30.41
N LYS A 248 36.66 -55.36 -29.92
CA LYS A 248 36.58 -54.77 -28.59
C LYS A 248 35.22 -54.10 -28.37
N GLY A 249 34.53 -54.51 -27.31
CA GLY A 249 33.18 -54.05 -26.96
C GLY A 249 32.04 -54.94 -27.47
N GLN A 250 32.32 -55.94 -28.31
CA GLN A 250 31.33 -56.96 -28.68
C GLN A 250 31.19 -58.03 -27.57
N PRO A 251 29.98 -58.59 -27.38
CA PRO A 251 29.76 -59.71 -26.46
C PRO A 251 30.66 -60.91 -26.79
N GLY A 252 31.44 -61.40 -25.82
CA GLY A 252 32.42 -62.48 -26.03
C GLY A 252 33.86 -62.02 -26.19
N TYR A 253 34.12 -60.73 -26.38
CA TYR A 253 35.48 -60.22 -26.44
C TYR A 253 36.16 -60.36 -25.07
N GLY A 254 37.33 -60.97 -25.05
CA GLY A 254 38.22 -60.99 -23.90
C GLY A 254 39.63 -60.65 -24.36
N SER A 255 40.37 -59.89 -23.55
CA SER A 255 41.76 -59.51 -23.87
C SER A 255 42.68 -60.72 -24.02
N HIS A 256 42.29 -61.90 -23.52
CA HIS A 256 43.02 -63.16 -23.72
C HIS A 256 42.86 -63.74 -25.14
N LEU A 257 41.89 -63.26 -25.92
CA LEU A 257 41.64 -63.68 -27.31
C LEU A 257 42.32 -62.75 -28.33
N ASP A 258 42.79 -61.59 -27.87
CA ASP A 258 43.43 -60.53 -28.65
C ASP A 258 44.94 -60.53 -28.33
N ARG A 259 45.72 -61.29 -29.11
CA ARG A 259 47.13 -61.56 -28.78
C ARG A 259 48.04 -60.36 -29.02
N ASP A 260 47.71 -59.54 -30.02
CA ASP A 260 48.41 -58.32 -30.42
C ASP A 260 47.81 -57.05 -29.79
N GLY A 261 46.59 -57.11 -29.27
CA GLY A 261 45.99 -56.03 -28.49
C GLY A 261 45.49 -54.86 -29.34
N ASP A 262 45.26 -55.07 -30.63
CA ASP A 262 44.82 -54.05 -31.57
C ASP A 262 43.29 -53.80 -31.52
N GLY A 263 42.57 -54.61 -30.75
CA GLY A 263 41.12 -54.54 -30.60
C GLY A 263 40.35 -55.50 -31.50
N VAL A 264 41.03 -56.36 -32.26
CA VAL A 264 40.44 -57.36 -33.17
C VAL A 264 40.89 -58.77 -32.75
N ALA A 265 40.09 -59.44 -31.94
CA ALA A 265 40.40 -60.81 -31.50
C ALA A 265 40.09 -61.87 -32.58
N CYS A 266 40.93 -62.89 -32.64
CA CYS A 266 40.74 -64.10 -33.46
C CYS A 266 40.65 -63.86 -34.99
N GLU A 267 41.30 -62.81 -35.48
CA GLU A 267 41.36 -62.44 -36.90
C GLU A 267 42.12 -63.42 -37.81
N LYS A 268 43.07 -64.18 -37.26
CA LYS A 268 43.90 -65.16 -37.98
C LYS A 268 43.49 -66.58 -37.64
#